data_AF-A0A6L9UAW1-F1
#
_entry.id   AF-A0A6L9UAW1-F1
#
_cell.length_a   1.000
_cell.length_b   1.000
_cell.length_c   1.000
_cell.angle_alpha   90.00
_cell.angle_beta   90.00
_cell.angle_gamma   90.00
#
_symmetry.space_group_name_H-M   'P 1'
#
loop_
_entity.id
_entity.type
_entity.pdbx_description
1 polymer ?
#
loop_
_entity_poly.entity_id
_entity_poly.type
_entity_poly.pdbx_seq_one_letter_code
_entity_poly.pdbx_strand_id
1 'polypeptide(L)'
;MTAFHVMAGADHTFSRPAIRKIGIADLVDALKLGLDDFSEKPSHYVFLCLMYPIAGIALAIWSTDQNLLPLLFPLMSGFALLGPIAAIGLYEISRRREKGLDTSWSHAFDVRFSPALPSIIVAGLMLFGLFIVWLFVAQNIYFIYFGDGVPPTLSSFVSSVLTTPEGMAMMLWGDLIGFLFALVVLATTVVTFPLLLDRDVGVVAAIDASIRATLTNPVPVAVWGLIVAALLVIGSIPVFAGLAVVMPILGHASWHLYRKLVVSEG
;
A
#
# COMPACT_ATOMS: atom_id res chain seq x y z
N MET A 1 -28.77 -2.87 -9.96
CA MET A 1 -28.96 -2.43 -8.56
C MET A 1 -27.68 -2.63 -7.73
N THR A 2 -27.07 -3.82 -7.77
CA THR A 2 -25.78 -4.14 -7.11
C THR A 2 -24.61 -3.27 -7.55
N ALA A 3 -24.37 -3.08 -8.84
CA ALA A 3 -23.26 -2.24 -9.33
C ALA A 3 -23.34 -0.78 -8.86
N PHE A 4 -24.55 -0.25 -8.71
CA PHE A 4 -24.77 1.10 -8.20
C PHE A 4 -24.49 1.19 -6.70
N HIS A 5 -24.83 0.17 -5.90
CA HIS A 5 -24.47 0.10 -4.48
C HIS A 5 -22.96 0.05 -4.27
N VAL A 6 -22.22 -0.67 -5.12
CA VAL A 6 -20.73 -0.69 -5.06
C VAL A 6 -20.13 0.69 -5.33
N MET A 7 -20.73 1.47 -6.23
CA MET A 7 -20.23 2.81 -6.57
C MET A 7 -20.72 3.90 -5.60
N ALA A 8 -21.98 3.85 -5.16
CA ALA A 8 -22.66 4.93 -4.44
C ALA A 8 -22.88 4.67 -2.94
N GLY A 9 -22.72 3.44 -2.44
CA GLY A 9 -22.96 3.06 -1.04
C GLY A 9 -24.38 2.55 -0.74
N ALA A 10 -24.63 2.18 0.52
CA ALA A 10 -25.85 1.51 0.97
C ALA A 10 -27.15 2.30 0.74
N ASP A 11 -27.09 3.62 0.92
CA ASP A 11 -28.28 4.48 0.85
C ASP A 11 -28.58 5.00 -0.57
N HIS A 12 -27.84 4.55 -1.59
CA HIS A 12 -27.91 5.05 -2.97
C HIS A 12 -27.70 6.58 -3.12
N THR A 13 -27.36 7.28 -2.03
CA THR A 13 -26.95 8.67 -1.96
C THR A 13 -25.44 8.76 -1.84
N PHE A 14 -24.80 9.63 -2.62
CA PHE A 14 -23.36 9.85 -2.56
C PHE A 14 -22.96 10.41 -1.18
N SER A 15 -22.52 9.53 -0.28
CA SER A 15 -21.96 9.95 1.02
C SER A 15 -20.65 10.69 0.77
N ARG A 16 -20.53 11.89 1.32
CA ARG A 16 -19.34 12.73 1.14
C ARG A 16 -18.77 13.10 2.51
N PRO A 17 -17.98 12.19 3.13
CA PRO A 17 -17.44 12.40 4.46
C PRO A 17 -16.68 13.73 4.57
N ALA A 18 -16.85 14.43 5.68
CA ALA A 18 -16.13 15.67 5.95
C ALA A 18 -14.65 15.36 6.26
N ILE A 19 -13.77 16.18 5.70
CA ILE A 19 -12.31 16.05 5.83
C ILE A 19 -11.80 17.10 6.81
N ARG A 20 -10.93 16.68 7.73
CA ARG A 20 -10.24 17.57 8.67
C ARG A 20 -8.89 18.02 8.12
N LYS A 21 -8.46 19.21 8.55
CA LYS A 21 -7.07 19.63 8.42
C LYS A 21 -6.26 19.06 9.57
N ILE A 22 -5.09 18.50 9.26
CA ILE A 22 -4.17 17.91 10.23
C ILE A 22 -2.77 18.54 10.12
N GLY A 23 -1.97 18.44 11.18
CA GLY A 23 -0.57 18.85 11.20
C GLY A 23 0.40 17.67 11.13
N ILE A 24 1.70 17.95 11.16
CA ILE A 24 2.75 16.90 11.21
C ILE A 24 2.72 16.15 12.55
N ALA A 25 2.34 16.83 13.64
CA ALA A 25 2.19 16.20 14.95
C ALA A 25 1.16 15.06 14.95
N ASP A 26 0.11 15.18 14.14
CA ASP A 26 -0.91 14.14 13.97
C ASP A 26 -0.36 12.88 13.32
N LEU A 27 0.64 13.01 12.43
CA LEU A 27 1.32 11.86 11.82
C LEU A 27 2.16 11.11 12.85
N VAL A 28 2.89 11.85 13.70
CA VAL A 28 3.68 11.27 14.79
C VAL A 28 2.78 10.56 15.79
N ASP A 29 1.65 11.17 16.14
CA ASP A 29 0.67 10.56 17.02
C ASP A 29 0.05 9.29 16.41
N ALA A 30 -0.31 9.31 15.13
CA ALA A 30 -0.79 8.13 14.42
C ALA A 30 0.23 6.97 14.42
N LEU A 31 1.53 7.27 14.24
CA LEU A 31 2.60 6.27 14.34
C LEU A 31 2.73 5.69 15.74
N LYS A 32 2.64 6.52 16.78
CA LYS A 32 2.68 6.07 18.18
C LYS A 32 1.51 5.12 18.47
N LEU A 33 0.30 5.51 18.11
CA LEU A 33 -0.89 4.67 18.27
C LEU A 33 -0.77 3.35 17.48
N GLY A 34 -0.20 3.40 16.26
CA GLY A 34 0.06 2.19 15.48
C GLY A 34 1.11 1.26 16.12
N LEU A 35 2.13 1.82 16.77
CA LEU A 35 3.11 1.07 17.53
C LEU A 35 2.49 0.47 18.81
N ASP A 36 1.60 1.20 19.48
CA ASP A 36 0.86 0.72 20.65
C ASP A 36 -0.08 -0.43 20.29
N ASP A 37 -0.80 -0.32 19.16
CA ASP A 37 -1.64 -1.40 18.62
C ASP A 37 -0.80 -2.65 18.33
N PHE A 38 0.36 -2.49 17.67
CA PHE A 38 1.26 -3.59 17.35
C PHE A 38 1.84 -4.26 18.60
N SER A 39 2.20 -3.47 19.62
CA SER A 39 2.78 -3.97 20.87
C SER A 39 1.75 -4.78 21.68
N GLU A 40 0.49 -4.34 21.69
CA GLU A 40 -0.62 -5.04 22.32
C GLU A 40 -1.00 -6.32 21.54
N LYS A 41 -0.95 -6.26 20.21
CA LYS A 41 -1.32 -7.36 19.30
C LYS A 41 -0.23 -7.59 18.27
N PRO A 42 0.83 -8.36 18.62
CA PRO A 42 1.93 -8.66 17.72
C PRO A 42 1.43 -9.34 16.44
N SER A 43 1.52 -8.59 15.34
CA SER A 43 0.89 -8.89 14.05
C SER A 43 1.86 -9.38 12.99
N HIS A 44 3.11 -9.62 13.38
CA HIS A 44 4.21 -9.96 12.50
C HIS A 44 4.04 -11.31 11.79
N TYR A 45 3.36 -12.29 12.42
CA TYR A 45 3.16 -13.61 11.81
C TYR A 45 2.38 -13.56 10.49
N VAL A 46 1.38 -12.69 10.38
CA VAL A 46 0.58 -12.55 9.15
C VAL A 46 1.41 -11.97 8.00
N PHE A 47 2.26 -10.98 8.30
CA PHE A 47 3.11 -10.36 7.29
C PHE A 47 4.27 -11.26 6.90
N LEU A 48 4.81 -12.06 7.81
CA LEU A 48 5.74 -13.15 7.46
C LEU A 48 5.08 -14.09 6.44
N CYS A 49 3.86 -14.58 6.73
CA CYS A 49 3.13 -15.45 5.80
C CYS A 49 2.83 -14.81 4.44
N LEU A 50 2.67 -13.48 4.37
CA LEU A 50 2.48 -12.75 3.10
C LEU A 50 3.80 -12.56 2.34
N MET A 51 4.91 -12.37 3.06
CA MET A 51 6.23 -12.12 2.49
C MET A 51 6.91 -13.37 1.96
N TYR A 52 6.73 -14.53 2.61
CA TYR A 52 7.33 -15.79 2.16
C TYR A 52 6.94 -16.19 0.72
N PRO A 53 5.68 -16.07 0.28
CA PRO A 53 5.30 -16.28 -1.13
C PRO A 53 5.98 -15.30 -2.08
N ILE A 54 6.12 -14.02 -1.70
CA ILE A 54 6.79 -13.00 -2.53
C ILE A 54 8.28 -13.34 -2.68
N ALA A 55 8.94 -13.70 -1.57
CA ALA A 55 10.31 -14.20 -1.60
C ALA A 55 10.42 -15.48 -2.44
N GLY A 56 9.45 -16.39 -2.36
CA GLY A 56 9.37 -17.59 -3.18
C GLY A 56 9.25 -17.30 -4.68
N ILE A 57 8.43 -16.31 -5.06
CA ILE A 57 8.33 -15.85 -6.45
C ILE A 57 9.65 -15.23 -6.92
N ALA A 58 10.28 -14.38 -6.10
CA ALA A 58 11.57 -13.80 -6.42
C ALA A 58 12.66 -14.88 -6.62
N LEU A 59 12.67 -15.91 -5.77
CA LEU A 59 13.55 -17.08 -5.90
C LEU A 59 13.23 -17.92 -7.14
N ALA A 60 11.95 -18.09 -7.50
CA ALA A 60 11.54 -18.81 -8.70
C ALA A 60 11.94 -18.06 -9.99
N ILE A 61 11.76 -16.73 -10.00
CA ILE A 61 12.25 -15.85 -11.07
C ILE A 61 13.77 -15.93 -11.18
N TRP A 62 14.48 -15.94 -10.05
CA TRP A 62 15.93 -16.10 -10.04
C TRP A 62 16.38 -17.48 -10.54
N SER A 63 15.58 -18.53 -10.29
CA SER A 63 15.87 -19.90 -10.68
C SER A 63 15.46 -20.24 -12.11
N THR A 64 14.83 -19.34 -12.86
CA THR A 64 14.42 -19.60 -14.24
C THR A 64 15.48 -19.10 -15.21
N ASP A 65 15.76 -19.87 -16.28
CA ASP A 65 16.61 -19.45 -17.41
C ASP A 65 15.97 -18.33 -18.26
N GLN A 66 14.89 -17.71 -17.77
CA GLN A 66 14.19 -16.62 -18.46
C GLN A 66 14.76 -15.27 -18.02
N ASN A 67 14.75 -14.32 -18.96
CA ASN A 67 15.21 -12.93 -18.80
C ASN A 67 14.30 -12.07 -17.91
N LEU A 68 13.92 -12.57 -16.73
CA LEU A 68 12.99 -11.94 -15.79
C LEU A 68 13.69 -11.15 -14.67
N LEU A 69 15.03 -11.17 -14.62
CA LEU A 69 15.82 -10.38 -13.66
C LEU A 69 15.42 -8.89 -13.58
N PRO A 70 15.13 -8.19 -14.70
CA PRO A 70 14.70 -6.79 -14.65
C PRO A 70 13.39 -6.56 -13.90
N LEU A 71 12.53 -7.59 -13.77
CA LEU A 71 11.26 -7.48 -13.07
C LEU A 71 11.38 -7.65 -11.55
N LEU A 72 12.52 -8.11 -11.03
CA LEU A 72 12.70 -8.29 -9.59
C LEU A 72 12.54 -6.97 -8.82
N PHE A 73 13.22 -5.91 -9.26
CA PHE A 73 13.10 -4.62 -8.60
C PHE A 73 11.67 -4.05 -8.67
N PRO A 74 11.00 -3.96 -9.83
CA PRO A 74 9.61 -3.49 -9.92
C PRO A 74 8.61 -4.32 -9.12
N LEU A 75 8.81 -5.64 -9.03
CA LEU A 75 7.97 -6.53 -8.22
C LEU A 75 8.13 -6.23 -6.73
N MET A 76 9.38 -6.05 -6.26
CA MET A 76 9.68 -5.73 -4.87
C MET A 76 9.26 -4.32 -4.48
N SER A 77 9.59 -3.31 -5.29
CA SER A 77 9.26 -1.91 -5.02
C SER A 77 7.78 -1.63 -5.18
N GLY A 78 7.13 -2.25 -6.18
CA GLY A 78 5.70 -2.10 -6.43
C GLY A 78 4.81 -2.82 -5.41
N PHE A 79 5.35 -3.69 -4.54
CA PHE A 79 4.60 -4.23 -3.40
C PHE A 79 4.04 -3.12 -2.49
N ALA A 80 4.74 -1.99 -2.38
CA ALA A 80 4.26 -0.82 -1.66
C ALA A 80 2.90 -0.30 -2.18
N LEU A 81 2.61 -0.46 -3.49
CA LEU A 81 1.34 -0.07 -4.10
C LEU A 81 0.17 -0.95 -3.62
N LEU A 82 0.45 -2.20 -3.24
CA LEU A 82 -0.55 -3.15 -2.72
C LEU A 82 -0.66 -3.09 -1.18
N GLY A 83 0.21 -2.33 -0.51
CA GLY A 83 0.24 -2.17 0.95
C GLY A 83 -1.13 -1.88 1.58
N PRO A 84 -1.95 -0.97 1.03
CA PRO A 84 -3.28 -0.68 1.58
C PRO A 84 -4.22 -1.89 1.63
N ILE A 85 -4.11 -2.82 0.68
CA ILE A 85 -4.89 -4.07 0.65
C ILE A 85 -4.36 -5.03 1.73
N ALA A 86 -3.04 -5.18 1.81
CA ALA A 86 -2.40 -6.05 2.79
C ALA A 86 -2.72 -5.63 4.24
N ALA A 87 -2.97 -4.34 4.47
CA ALA A 87 -3.28 -3.78 5.77
C ALA A 87 -4.76 -3.88 6.19
N ILE A 88 -5.68 -4.36 5.34
CA ILE A 88 -7.12 -4.44 5.65
C ILE A 88 -7.41 -5.17 6.96
N GLY A 89 -6.75 -6.31 7.20
CA GLY A 89 -6.91 -7.06 8.45
C GLY A 89 -6.43 -6.30 9.68
N LEU A 90 -5.41 -5.45 9.53
CA LEU A 90 -4.88 -4.62 10.62
C LEU A 90 -5.81 -3.46 10.95
N TYR A 91 -6.42 -2.86 9.92
CA TYR A 91 -7.45 -1.83 10.10
C TYR A 91 -8.61 -2.38 10.95
N GLU A 92 -9.01 -3.63 10.73
CA GLU A 92 -10.08 -4.27 11.51
C GLU A 92 -9.69 -4.46 12.98
N ILE A 93 -8.46 -4.89 13.23
CA ILE A 93 -7.92 -5.06 14.58
C ILE A 93 -7.89 -3.70 15.31
N SER A 94 -7.34 -2.66 14.69
CA SER A 94 -7.30 -1.29 15.26
C SER A 94 -8.71 -0.74 15.50
N ARG A 95 -9.63 -0.92 14.56
CA ARG A 95 -11.04 -0.50 14.70
C ARG A 95 -11.72 -1.14 15.90
N ARG A 96 -11.52 -2.45 16.09
CA ARG A 96 -12.09 -3.18 17.23
C ARG A 96 -11.48 -2.76 18.54
N ARG A 97 -10.17 -2.52 18.57
CA ARG A 97 -9.47 -2.00 19.74
C ARG A 97 -10.00 -0.63 20.14
N GLU A 98 -10.16 0.29 19.18
CA GLU A 98 -10.75 1.62 19.41
C GLU A 98 -12.18 1.53 19.99
N LYS A 99 -12.97 0.52 19.55
CA LYS A 99 -14.34 0.29 20.05
C LYS A 99 -14.42 -0.54 21.34
N GLY A 100 -13.29 -0.95 21.93
CA GLY A 100 -13.26 -1.84 23.10
C GLY A 100 -13.85 -3.23 22.85
N LEU A 101 -13.90 -3.67 21.59
CA LEU A 101 -14.41 -4.98 21.18
C LEU A 101 -13.32 -6.06 21.27
N ASP A 102 -13.72 -7.33 21.18
CA ASP A 102 -12.76 -8.43 21.09
C ASP A 102 -11.86 -8.29 19.85
N THR A 103 -10.55 -8.28 20.10
CA THR A 103 -9.45 -8.11 19.15
C THR A 103 -8.77 -9.44 18.83
N SER A 104 -9.47 -10.56 18.99
CA SER A 104 -8.99 -11.87 18.53
C SER A 104 -8.74 -11.88 17.01
N TRP A 105 -7.67 -12.56 16.60
CA TRP A 105 -7.24 -12.68 15.20
C TRP A 105 -8.28 -13.30 14.25
N SER A 106 -9.20 -14.12 14.78
CA SER A 106 -10.31 -14.68 14.01
C SER A 106 -11.15 -13.59 13.34
N HIS A 107 -11.21 -12.42 13.96
CA HIS A 107 -12.01 -11.31 13.49
C HIS A 107 -11.40 -10.50 12.35
N ALA A 108 -10.10 -10.66 12.07
CA ALA A 108 -9.51 -10.11 10.85
C ALA A 108 -10.20 -10.68 9.58
N PHE A 109 -10.80 -11.87 9.69
CA PHE A 109 -11.59 -12.47 8.61
C PHE A 109 -13.04 -12.01 8.57
N ASP A 110 -13.54 -11.27 9.57
CA ASP A 110 -14.93 -10.81 9.58
C ASP A 110 -15.21 -9.76 8.50
N VAL A 111 -14.15 -9.20 7.91
CA VAL A 111 -14.24 -8.37 6.70
C VAL A 111 -15.01 -9.07 5.57
N ARG A 112 -14.97 -10.41 5.50
CA ARG A 112 -15.73 -11.20 4.50
C ARG A 112 -17.25 -11.11 4.66
N PHE A 113 -17.71 -10.67 5.82
CA PHE A 113 -19.13 -10.44 6.10
C PHE A 113 -19.50 -8.95 6.06
N SER A 114 -18.54 -8.08 5.76
CA SER A 114 -18.80 -6.64 5.64
C SER A 114 -19.64 -6.37 4.39
N PRO A 115 -20.71 -5.56 4.47
CA PRO A 115 -21.48 -5.14 3.31
C PRO A 115 -20.62 -4.31 2.32
N ALA A 116 -19.53 -3.70 2.79
CA ALA A 116 -18.57 -2.98 1.95
C ALA A 116 -17.58 -3.87 1.18
N LEU A 117 -17.61 -5.20 1.38
CA LEU A 117 -16.67 -6.13 0.73
C LEU A 117 -16.61 -5.97 -0.80
N PRO A 118 -17.72 -5.83 -1.54
CA PRO A 118 -17.65 -5.59 -2.99
C PRO A 118 -16.88 -4.32 -3.37
N SER A 119 -17.05 -3.23 -2.60
CA SER A 119 -16.33 -1.97 -2.80
C SER A 119 -14.83 -2.13 -2.51
N ILE A 120 -14.48 -2.88 -1.46
CA ILE A 120 -13.10 -3.23 -1.14
C ILE A 120 -12.47 -4.05 -2.27
N ILE A 121 -13.19 -5.03 -2.83
CA ILE A 121 -12.72 -5.83 -3.98
C ILE A 121 -12.46 -4.94 -5.19
N VAL A 122 -13.38 -4.01 -5.52
CA VAL A 122 -13.19 -3.10 -6.66
C VAL A 122 -11.97 -2.18 -6.45
N ALA A 123 -11.80 -1.62 -5.25
CA ALA A 123 -10.62 -0.83 -4.91
C ALA A 123 -9.32 -1.66 -5.00
N GLY A 124 -9.38 -2.92 -4.57
CA GLY A 124 -8.27 -3.86 -4.67
C GLY A 124 -7.91 -4.18 -6.12
N LEU A 125 -8.90 -4.43 -6.97
CA LEU A 125 -8.72 -4.66 -8.41
C LEU A 125 -8.15 -3.43 -9.12
N MET A 126 -8.56 -2.22 -8.72
CA MET A 126 -7.98 -0.98 -9.23
C MET A 126 -6.48 -0.89 -8.93
N LEU A 127 -6.07 -1.14 -7.68
CA LEU A 127 -4.66 -1.13 -7.30
C LEU A 127 -3.88 -2.25 -7.98
N PHE A 128 -4.46 -3.45 -8.11
CA PHE A 128 -3.85 -4.54 -8.83
C PHE A 128 -3.64 -4.18 -10.31
N GLY A 129 -4.64 -3.59 -10.97
CA GLY A 129 -4.51 -3.10 -12.34
C GLY A 129 -3.41 -2.04 -12.47
N LEU A 130 -3.34 -1.10 -11.54
CA LEU A 130 -2.29 -0.08 -11.51
C LEU A 130 -0.89 -0.70 -11.31
N PHE A 131 -0.78 -1.72 -10.44
CA PHE A 131 0.45 -2.47 -10.24
C PHE A 131 0.87 -3.22 -11.51
N ILE A 132 -0.05 -3.84 -12.25
CA ILE A 132 0.24 -4.46 -13.55
C ILE A 132 0.74 -3.42 -14.56
N VAL A 133 0.08 -2.26 -14.66
CA VAL A 133 0.54 -1.16 -15.53
C VAL A 133 1.95 -0.72 -15.12
N TRP A 134 2.23 -0.61 -13.83
CA TRP A 134 3.59 -0.32 -13.33
C TRP A 134 4.61 -1.36 -13.79
N LEU A 135 4.32 -2.67 -13.67
CA LEU A 135 5.22 -3.72 -14.14
C LEU A 135 5.50 -3.60 -15.65
N PHE A 136 4.47 -3.35 -16.46
CA PHE A 136 4.64 -3.11 -17.90
C PHE A 136 5.52 -1.87 -18.16
N VAL A 137 5.27 -0.77 -17.46
CA VAL A 137 6.06 0.46 -17.61
C VAL A 137 7.51 0.23 -17.22
N ALA A 138 7.77 -0.42 -16.09
CA ALA A 138 9.12 -0.73 -15.63
C ALA A 138 9.87 -1.66 -16.61
N GLN A 139 9.18 -2.66 -17.16
CA GLN A 139 9.73 -3.52 -18.20
C GLN A 139 10.08 -2.74 -19.47
N ASN A 140 9.22 -1.80 -19.89
CA ASN A 140 9.50 -0.95 -21.05
C ASN A 140 10.67 0.00 -20.80
N ILE A 141 10.79 0.57 -19.59
CA ILE A 141 11.95 1.38 -19.21
C ILE A 141 13.23 0.54 -19.35
N TYR A 142 13.22 -0.69 -18.85
CA TYR A 142 14.36 -1.61 -19.03
C TYR A 142 14.69 -1.82 -20.52
N PHE A 143 13.70 -2.16 -21.35
CA PHE A 143 13.91 -2.41 -22.78
C PHE A 143 14.43 -1.19 -23.55
N ILE A 144 14.02 0.04 -23.17
CA ILE A 144 14.50 1.27 -23.79
C ILE A 144 16.01 1.46 -23.58
N TYR A 145 16.54 1.07 -22.42
CA TYR A 145 17.94 1.31 -22.07
C TYR A 145 18.85 0.10 -22.35
N PHE A 146 18.36 -1.13 -22.18
CA PHE A 146 19.17 -2.35 -22.29
C PHE A 146 18.78 -3.26 -23.47
N GLY A 147 17.66 -2.98 -24.16
CA GLY A 147 17.15 -3.84 -25.22
C GLY A 147 16.92 -5.28 -24.75
N ASP A 148 17.23 -6.25 -25.61
CA ASP A 148 17.14 -7.69 -25.30
C ASP A 148 18.36 -8.23 -24.54
N GLY A 149 19.38 -7.39 -24.32
CA GLY A 149 20.63 -7.77 -23.67
C GLY A 149 20.50 -7.82 -22.15
N VAL A 150 19.93 -8.92 -21.62
CA VAL A 150 19.93 -9.15 -20.16
C VAL A 150 21.26 -9.76 -19.73
N PRO A 151 21.97 -9.16 -18.76
CA PRO A 151 23.16 -9.76 -18.20
C PRO A 151 22.84 -11.15 -17.61
N PRO A 152 23.67 -12.18 -17.87
CA PRO A 152 23.36 -13.57 -17.54
C PRO A 152 23.36 -13.86 -16.04
N THR A 153 23.85 -12.93 -15.21
CA THR A 153 23.95 -13.10 -13.76
C THR A 153 23.46 -11.87 -13.02
N LEU A 154 22.99 -12.06 -11.79
CA LEU A 154 22.60 -10.94 -10.92
C LEU A 154 23.75 -9.96 -10.67
N SER A 155 24.99 -10.45 -10.52
CA SER A 155 26.17 -9.61 -10.29
C SER A 155 26.50 -8.73 -11.51
N SER A 156 26.42 -9.29 -12.72
CA SER A 156 26.62 -8.52 -13.95
C SER A 156 25.49 -7.52 -14.17
N PHE A 157 24.24 -7.89 -13.85
CA PHE A 157 23.11 -6.96 -13.88
C PHE A 157 23.30 -5.78 -12.92
N VAL A 158 23.61 -6.04 -11.65
CA VAL A 158 23.83 -4.99 -10.65
C VAL A 158 25.00 -4.09 -11.04
N SER A 159 26.10 -4.65 -11.54
CA SER A 159 27.23 -3.85 -12.03
C SER A 159 26.78 -2.95 -13.19
N SER A 160 26.12 -3.48 -14.21
CA SER A 160 25.66 -2.69 -15.35
C SER A 160 24.73 -1.56 -14.92
N VAL A 161 23.76 -1.84 -14.06
CA VAL A 161 22.82 -0.84 -13.56
C VAL A 161 23.53 0.29 -12.80
N LEU A 162 24.52 -0.02 -11.97
CA LEU A 162 25.19 0.97 -11.11
C LEU A 162 26.33 1.73 -11.77
N THR A 163 26.97 1.17 -12.81
CA THR A 163 28.20 1.73 -13.37
C THR A 163 28.06 2.27 -14.79
N THR A 164 26.98 1.94 -15.53
CA THR A 164 26.80 2.44 -16.90
C THR A 164 25.87 3.65 -16.96
N PRO A 165 26.06 4.56 -17.94
CA PRO A 165 25.14 5.67 -18.16
C PRO A 165 23.70 5.20 -18.42
N GLU A 166 23.52 4.10 -19.14
CA GLU A 166 22.22 3.50 -19.43
C GLU A 166 21.55 2.99 -18.15
N GLY A 167 22.32 2.34 -17.28
CA GLY A 167 21.86 1.88 -15.97
C GLY A 167 21.42 3.02 -15.06
N MET A 168 22.22 4.09 -15.00
CA MET A 168 21.89 5.28 -14.22
C MET A 168 20.65 6.00 -14.76
N ALA A 169 20.52 6.13 -16.09
CA ALA A 169 19.34 6.72 -16.71
C ALA A 169 18.08 5.85 -16.47
N MET A 170 18.21 4.53 -16.57
CA MET A 170 17.14 3.58 -16.25
C MET A 170 16.67 3.73 -14.80
N MET A 171 17.60 3.81 -13.84
CA MET A 171 17.26 4.03 -12.42
C MET A 171 16.54 5.36 -12.23
N LEU A 172 17.08 6.46 -12.76
CA LEU A 172 16.48 7.80 -12.61
C LEU A 172 15.04 7.84 -13.13
N TRP A 173 14.80 7.33 -14.35
CA TRP A 173 13.47 7.33 -14.94
C TRP A 173 12.53 6.31 -14.30
N GLY A 174 13.07 5.15 -13.90
CA GLY A 174 12.35 4.15 -13.12
C GLY A 174 11.84 4.72 -11.81
N ASP A 175 12.69 5.39 -11.05
CA ASP A 175 12.34 6.01 -9.77
C ASP A 175 11.38 7.18 -9.94
N LEU A 176 11.59 8.04 -10.96
CA LEU A 176 10.71 9.18 -11.22
C LEU A 176 9.29 8.73 -11.62
N ILE A 177 9.18 7.76 -12.51
CA ILE A 177 7.88 7.23 -12.92
C ILE A 177 7.25 6.42 -11.78
N GLY A 178 8.01 5.59 -11.09
CA GLY A 178 7.55 4.86 -9.91
C GLY A 178 7.04 5.80 -8.81
N PHE A 179 7.70 6.94 -8.60
CA PHE A 179 7.25 7.99 -7.70
C PHE A 179 5.89 8.57 -8.11
N LEU A 180 5.64 8.79 -9.40
CA LEU A 180 4.32 9.22 -9.88
C LEU A 180 3.23 8.18 -9.59
N PHE A 181 3.52 6.89 -9.81
CA PHE A 181 2.61 5.80 -9.45
C PHE A 181 2.32 5.79 -7.93
N ALA A 182 3.35 5.94 -7.11
CA ALA A 182 3.21 6.02 -5.66
C ALA A 182 2.37 7.22 -5.22
N LEU A 183 2.52 8.39 -5.85
CA LEU A 183 1.70 9.57 -5.59
C LEU A 183 0.22 9.32 -5.93
N VAL A 184 -0.06 8.68 -7.07
CA VAL A 184 -1.43 8.34 -7.48
C VAL A 184 -2.06 7.36 -6.49
N VAL A 185 -1.35 6.30 -6.11
CA VAL A 185 -1.83 5.35 -5.08
C VAL A 185 -2.08 6.08 -3.77
N LEU A 186 -1.09 6.79 -3.24
CA LEU A 186 -1.21 7.52 -1.99
C LEU A 186 -2.43 8.46 -2.00
N ALA A 187 -2.59 9.27 -3.05
CA ALA A 187 -3.69 10.22 -3.15
C ALA A 187 -5.06 9.51 -3.19
N THR A 188 -5.14 8.37 -3.87
CA THR A 188 -6.39 7.62 -4.05
C THR A 188 -6.69 6.64 -2.94
N THR A 189 -5.73 6.29 -2.08
CA THR A 189 -5.91 5.23 -1.07
C THR A 189 -5.55 5.58 0.37
N VAL A 190 -5.00 6.77 0.66
CA VAL A 190 -4.58 7.13 2.04
C VAL A 190 -5.68 6.93 3.08
N VAL A 191 -6.95 7.09 2.70
CA VAL A 191 -8.10 6.79 3.57
C VAL A 191 -9.13 5.83 2.98
N THR A 192 -9.00 5.41 1.72
CA THR A 192 -10.04 4.63 1.00
C THR A 192 -10.35 3.30 1.69
N PHE A 193 -9.35 2.47 1.96
CA PHE A 193 -9.56 1.16 2.59
C PHE A 193 -10.05 1.23 4.04
N PRO A 194 -9.45 2.04 4.94
CA PRO A 194 -9.97 2.16 6.30
C PRO A 194 -11.36 2.79 6.32
N LEU A 195 -11.70 3.71 5.40
CA LEU A 195 -13.04 4.28 5.28
C LEU A 195 -14.06 3.24 4.79
N LEU A 196 -13.75 2.45 3.75
CA LEU A 196 -14.60 1.35 3.27
C LEU A 196 -14.79 0.27 4.35
N LEU A 197 -13.81 0.08 5.21
CA LEU A 197 -13.93 -0.85 6.32
C LEU A 197 -14.78 -0.27 7.47
N ASP A 198 -14.58 1.00 7.82
CA ASP A 198 -15.30 1.67 8.91
C ASP A 198 -16.76 1.95 8.56
N ARG A 199 -17.03 2.30 7.30
CA ARG A 199 -18.35 2.74 6.81
C ARG A 199 -18.73 2.04 5.52
N ASP A 200 -20.01 1.73 5.40
CA ASP A 200 -20.59 1.17 4.18
C ASP A 200 -20.82 2.23 3.10
N VAL A 201 -19.71 2.84 2.66
CA VAL A 201 -19.69 3.80 1.55
C VAL A 201 -19.26 3.12 0.24
N GLY A 202 -19.70 3.68 -0.88
CA GLY A 202 -19.27 3.21 -2.19
C GLY A 202 -17.79 3.52 -2.46
N VAL A 203 -17.16 2.73 -3.34
CA VAL A 203 -15.74 2.91 -3.69
C VAL A 203 -15.44 4.30 -4.26
N VAL A 204 -16.36 4.88 -5.03
CA VAL A 204 -16.19 6.21 -5.63
C VAL A 204 -16.16 7.29 -4.55
N ALA A 205 -17.07 7.20 -3.57
CA ALA A 205 -17.10 8.11 -2.43
C ALA A 205 -15.83 8.00 -1.57
N ALA A 206 -15.31 6.79 -1.39
CA ALA A 206 -14.09 6.56 -0.63
C ALA A 206 -12.84 7.14 -1.33
N ILE A 207 -12.72 6.94 -2.64
CA ILE A 207 -11.64 7.53 -3.44
C ILE A 207 -11.76 9.06 -3.48
N ASP A 208 -12.96 9.62 -3.66
CA ASP A 208 -13.20 11.07 -3.57
C ASP A 208 -12.76 11.63 -2.21
N ALA A 209 -13.12 10.95 -1.12
CA ALA A 209 -12.68 11.33 0.22
C ALA A 209 -11.14 11.31 0.35
N SER A 210 -10.47 10.32 -0.26
CA SER A 210 -9.00 10.23 -0.27
C SER A 210 -8.32 11.35 -1.06
N ILE A 211 -8.85 11.67 -2.24
CA ILE A 211 -8.37 12.79 -3.05
C ILE A 211 -8.58 14.10 -2.29
N ARG A 212 -9.76 14.31 -1.69
CA ARG A 212 -10.04 15.51 -0.88
C ARG A 212 -9.16 15.59 0.35
N ALA A 213 -8.89 14.48 1.04
CA ALA A 213 -7.97 14.41 2.16
C ALA A 213 -6.56 14.87 1.75
N THR A 214 -6.10 14.40 0.59
CA THR A 214 -4.81 14.75 0.00
C THR A 214 -4.74 16.22 -0.39
N LEU A 215 -5.74 16.74 -1.11
CA LEU A 215 -5.77 18.14 -1.56
C LEU A 215 -5.95 19.14 -0.41
N THR A 216 -6.65 18.73 0.66
CA THR A 216 -6.83 19.56 1.87
C THR A 216 -5.56 19.57 2.74
N ASN A 217 -4.78 18.48 2.70
CA ASN A 217 -3.59 18.27 3.52
C ASN A 217 -2.37 17.83 2.68
N PRO A 218 -1.95 18.60 1.66
CA PRO A 218 -0.93 18.16 0.72
C PRO A 218 0.42 17.90 1.39
N VAL A 219 0.82 18.76 2.32
CA VAL A 219 2.08 18.62 3.05
C VAL A 219 2.03 17.42 4.02
N PRO A 220 1.05 17.29 4.94
CA PRO A 220 0.97 16.12 5.80
C PRO A 220 0.87 14.79 5.04
N VAL A 221 0.12 14.73 3.94
CA VAL A 221 -0.04 13.50 3.16
C VAL A 221 1.25 13.17 2.40
N ALA A 222 1.95 14.16 1.83
CA ALA A 222 3.27 13.94 1.24
C ALA A 222 4.31 13.45 2.27
N VAL A 223 4.33 14.06 3.46
CA VAL A 223 5.22 13.61 4.55
C VAL A 223 4.86 12.20 5.00
N TRP A 224 3.58 11.86 5.08
CA TRP A 224 3.15 10.49 5.35
C TRP A 224 3.67 9.49 4.31
N GLY A 225 3.55 9.83 3.02
CA GLY A 225 4.11 9.03 1.93
C GLY A 225 5.63 8.83 2.07
N LEU A 226 6.37 9.87 2.44
CA LEU A 226 7.81 9.78 2.70
C LEU A 226 8.15 8.92 3.90
N ILE A 227 7.37 9.00 4.99
CA ILE A 227 7.51 8.13 6.16
C ILE A 227 7.32 6.67 5.77
N VAL A 228 6.26 6.36 5.03
CA VAL A 228 5.99 5.01 4.52
C VAL A 228 7.17 4.53 3.67
N ALA A 229 7.60 5.31 2.68
CA ALA A 229 8.73 4.95 1.82
C ALA A 229 10.02 4.70 2.61
N ALA A 230 10.39 5.60 3.53
CA ALA A 230 11.60 5.47 4.34
C ALA A 230 11.55 4.23 5.25
N LEU A 231 10.41 3.97 5.89
CA LEU A 231 10.25 2.80 6.75
C LEU A 231 10.28 1.49 5.95
N LEU A 232 9.70 1.46 4.75
CA LEU A 232 9.80 0.30 3.85
C LEU A 232 11.24 0.04 3.42
N VAL A 233 12.00 1.08 3.07
CA VAL A 233 13.42 0.96 2.75
C VAL A 233 14.19 0.40 3.95
N ILE A 234 14.03 0.99 5.14
CA ILE A 234 14.69 0.55 6.38
C ILE A 234 14.32 -0.91 6.72
N GLY A 235 13.04 -1.27 6.62
CA GLY A 235 12.56 -2.63 6.88
C GLY A 235 13.04 -3.66 5.85
N SER A 236 13.41 -3.21 4.65
CA SER A 236 13.94 -4.06 3.58
C SER A 236 15.43 -4.37 3.72
N ILE A 237 16.21 -3.48 4.36
CA ILE A 237 17.67 -3.65 4.59
C ILE A 237 18.04 -5.02 5.19
N PRO A 238 17.39 -5.52 6.27
CA PRO A 238 17.69 -6.83 6.84
C PRO A 238 17.06 -7.97 6.01
N VAL A 239 17.31 -7.99 4.70
CA VAL A 239 16.81 -8.98 3.74
C VAL A 239 15.29 -9.15 3.88
N PHE A 240 14.57 -8.02 3.89
CA PHE A 240 13.12 -7.94 4.06
C PHE A 240 12.57 -8.40 5.42
N ALA A 241 13.35 -9.01 6.32
CA ALA A 241 12.86 -9.49 7.62
C ALA A 241 12.25 -8.37 8.48
N GLY A 242 12.75 -7.13 8.34
CA GLY A 242 12.25 -5.96 9.07
C GLY A 242 10.85 -5.53 8.64
N LEU A 243 10.41 -5.85 7.41
CA LEU A 243 9.05 -5.56 6.95
C LEU A 243 7.99 -6.34 7.73
N ALA A 244 8.35 -7.48 8.33
CA ALA A 244 7.46 -8.22 9.23
C ALA A 244 7.06 -7.39 10.46
N VAL A 245 7.85 -6.37 10.83
CA VAL A 245 7.56 -5.45 11.93
C VAL A 245 7.02 -4.12 11.41
N VAL A 246 7.65 -3.56 10.37
CA VAL A 246 7.29 -2.25 9.82
C VAL A 246 5.87 -2.25 9.22
N MET A 247 5.51 -3.27 8.44
CA MET A 247 4.22 -3.31 7.75
C MET A 247 3.04 -3.35 8.72
N PRO A 248 3.05 -4.19 9.79
CA PRO A 248 2.06 -4.11 10.84
C PRO A 248 1.88 -2.73 11.46
N ILE A 249 2.98 -2.10 11.86
CA ILE A 249 2.95 -0.78 12.50
C ILE A 249 2.35 0.25 11.55
N LEU A 250 2.76 0.25 10.28
CA LEU A 250 2.20 1.15 9.26
C LEU A 250 0.72 0.90 9.00
N GLY A 251 0.26 -0.35 9.00
CA GLY A 251 -1.15 -0.68 8.84
C GLY A 251 -2.00 -0.15 9.99
N HIS A 252 -1.60 -0.40 11.24
CA HIS A 252 -2.28 0.16 12.41
C HIS A 252 -2.24 1.70 12.42
N ALA A 253 -1.08 2.29 12.13
CA ALA A 253 -0.93 3.74 12.08
C ALA A 253 -1.80 4.39 10.99
N SER A 254 -1.99 3.72 9.85
CA SER A 254 -2.86 4.21 8.77
C SER A 254 -4.34 4.25 9.18
N TRP A 255 -4.78 3.33 10.06
CA TRP A 255 -6.11 3.42 10.68
C TRP A 255 -6.24 4.71 11.51
N HIS A 256 -5.28 4.98 12.39
CA HIS A 256 -5.28 6.18 13.23
C HIS A 256 -5.17 7.46 12.41
N LEU A 257 -4.40 7.44 11.33
CA LEU A 257 -4.33 8.57 10.40
C LEU A 257 -5.68 8.82 9.71
N TYR A 258 -6.37 7.76 9.26
CA TYR A 258 -7.74 7.85 8.75
C TYR A 258 -8.68 8.49 9.78
N ARG A 259 -8.63 8.03 11.04
CA ARG A 259 -9.42 8.56 12.15
C ARG A 259 -9.06 10.00 12.53
N LYS A 260 -7.97 10.56 12.02
CA LYS A 260 -7.64 11.99 12.15
C LYS A 260 -8.08 12.79 10.91
N LEU A 261 -7.97 12.22 9.71
CA LEU A 261 -8.31 12.86 8.44
C LEU A 261 -9.82 12.96 8.20
N VAL A 262 -10.61 11.97 8.62
CA VAL A 262 -12.05 11.90 8.32
C VAL A 262 -12.85 12.14 9.60
N VAL A 263 -13.86 13.02 9.56
CA VAL A 263 -14.74 13.32 10.70
C VAL A 263 -15.58 12.10 11.03
N SER A 264 -15.58 11.64 12.28
CA SER A 264 -16.44 10.54 12.75
C SER A 264 -17.92 10.93 12.66
N GLU A 265 -18.76 10.04 12.16
CA GLU A 265 -20.20 10.12 12.42
C GLU A 265 -20.41 9.71 13.88
N GLY A 266 -21.19 10.52 14.61
CA GLY A 266 -21.43 10.35 16.05
C GLY A 266 -22.26 9.13 16.38
#